data_AF-A0A0C3FB56-F1
#
_entry.id   AF-A0A0C3FB56-F1
#
_cell.length_a   1.000
_cell.length_b   1.000
_cell.length_c   1.000
_cell.angle_alpha   90.00
_cell.angle_beta   90.00
_cell.angle_gamma   90.00
#
_symmetry.space_group_name_H-M   'P 1'
#
loop_
_entity.id
_entity.type
_entity.pdbx_description
1 polymer ?
#
loop_
_entity_poly.entity_id
_entity_poly.type
_entity_poly.pdbx_seq_one_letter_code
_entity_poly.pdbx_strand_id
1 'polypeptide(L)'
;MTIDTNAISHASTDLQADQRLHIPKQCRTLAHMCPRPIPNSYWATPLLLACEYPYAPRLKSQKLDALLSSGIRTFIDLTEHGELSPYAPHLDKRAAQLGIDVSTVEYHCFPIQDRSLPQSVEYMCQILDVLRDNERRGRISAVHCRGGIGRTGMVIGCWLVECEVAKNGEEALAVIAKEWKTVEKCKRFPHSPETGPQFEFVKNFRRKGVCCY
;
A
#
# COMPACT_ATOMS: atom_id res chain seq x y z
N MET A 1 62.58 38.64 19.17
CA MET A 1 61.75 37.74 19.99
C MET A 1 60.40 38.42 20.17
N THR A 2 59.30 37.72 19.82
CA THR A 2 57.92 37.80 20.40
C THR A 2 57.16 39.14 20.33
N ILE A 3 55.87 39.28 20.00
CA ILE A 3 54.74 38.47 19.50
C ILE A 3 53.84 39.45 18.67
N ASP A 4 52.98 39.02 17.73
CA ASP A 4 51.50 39.12 17.76
C ASP A 4 51.03 39.87 16.48
N THR A 5 49.85 39.75 15.85
CA THR A 5 48.71 38.82 15.82
C THR A 5 47.84 39.22 14.60
N ASN A 6 47.00 38.28 14.12
CA ASN A 6 45.73 38.49 13.39
C ASN A 6 45.77 39.11 11.98
N ALA A 7 44.87 38.77 11.04
CA ALA A 7 43.90 37.71 10.85
C ALA A 7 43.34 37.96 9.42
N ILE A 8 43.29 36.94 8.55
CA ILE A 8 42.55 37.03 7.28
C ILE A 8 41.60 35.83 7.24
N SER A 9 40.30 36.14 7.31
CA SER A 9 39.21 35.17 7.20
C SER A 9 38.74 35.06 5.75
N HIS A 10 38.95 33.90 5.14
CA HIS A 10 38.16 33.42 4.00
C HIS A 10 38.15 31.89 4.00
N ALA A 11 36.97 31.30 4.19
CA ALA A 11 36.48 30.16 3.41
C ALA A 11 35.14 29.68 3.98
N SER A 12 34.17 29.59 3.08
CA SER A 12 32.87 28.95 3.21
C SER A 12 33.00 27.47 3.55
N THR A 13 32.11 26.94 4.39
CA THR A 13 31.63 25.56 4.26
C THR A 13 30.22 25.41 4.80
N ASP A 14 29.42 24.77 3.97
CA ASP A 14 28.03 24.35 4.09
C ASP A 14 27.64 23.72 5.44
N LEU A 15 26.51 24.15 5.97
CA LEU A 15 25.68 23.37 6.88
C LEU A 15 24.21 23.52 6.44
N GLN A 16 23.83 22.78 5.40
CA GLN A 16 22.41 22.52 5.12
C GLN A 16 21.93 21.38 6.02
N ALA A 17 20.84 21.68 6.73
CA ALA A 17 20.23 20.86 7.75
C ALA A 17 19.67 19.53 7.21
N ASP A 18 20.01 18.43 7.87
CA ASP A 18 19.37 17.12 7.74
C ASP A 18 17.96 17.18 8.35
N GLN A 19 16.97 17.63 7.56
CA GLN A 19 15.55 17.50 7.89
C GLN A 19 15.06 16.11 7.43
N ARG A 20 15.37 15.07 8.22
CA ARG A 20 14.59 13.84 8.19
C ARG A 20 13.18 14.17 8.69
N LEU A 21 12.22 14.21 7.76
CA LEU A 21 10.79 14.28 8.03
C LEU A 21 10.39 13.14 8.98
N HIS A 22 10.34 13.44 10.27
CA HIS A 22 9.86 12.54 11.30
C HIS A 22 8.33 12.49 11.18
N ILE A 23 7.80 11.46 10.51
CA ILE A 23 6.35 11.26 10.44
C ILE A 23 5.84 11.01 11.88
N PRO A 24 4.99 11.88 12.45
CA PRO A 24 4.57 11.74 13.83
C PRO A 24 3.77 10.45 14.04
N LYS A 25 3.90 9.85 15.23
CA LYS A 25 3.13 8.69 15.71
C LYS A 25 1.59 8.82 15.57
N GLN A 26 1.07 10.02 15.29
CA GLN A 26 -0.34 10.32 15.06
C GLN A 26 -0.96 9.62 13.85
N CYS A 27 -0.17 9.23 12.84
CA CYS A 27 -0.74 8.57 11.66
C CYS A 27 -1.40 7.23 12.03
N ARG A 28 -0.84 6.48 13.01
CA ARG A 28 -1.35 5.17 13.46
C ARG A 28 -2.81 5.17 13.92
N THR A 29 -3.36 6.33 14.31
CA THR A 29 -4.72 6.47 14.85
C THR A 29 -5.83 6.61 13.80
N LEU A 30 -5.48 6.91 12.54
CA LEU A 30 -6.46 7.20 11.49
C LEU A 30 -7.21 5.94 10.97
N ALA A 31 -6.60 4.75 11.04
CA ALA A 31 -7.25 3.51 10.59
C ALA A 31 -8.51 3.14 11.40
N HIS A 32 -8.61 3.61 12.66
CA HIS A 32 -9.79 3.42 13.50
C HIS A 32 -10.88 4.49 13.28
N MET A 33 -10.62 5.52 12.47
CA MET A 33 -11.54 6.65 12.26
C MET A 33 -12.29 6.60 10.93
N CYS A 34 -11.81 5.83 9.95
CA CYS A 34 -12.46 5.69 8.65
C CYS A 34 -13.27 4.39 8.56
N PRO A 35 -14.61 4.44 8.39
CA PRO A 35 -15.40 3.25 8.16
C PRO A 35 -14.91 2.54 6.90
N ARG A 36 -15.02 1.20 6.88
CA ARG A 36 -14.61 0.40 5.73
C ARG A 36 -15.49 0.76 4.52
N PRO A 37 -14.92 1.14 3.37
CA PRO A 37 -15.71 1.61 2.24
C PRO A 37 -16.54 0.50 1.59
N ILE A 38 -16.10 -0.76 1.70
CA ILE A 38 -16.84 -1.93 1.22
C ILE A 38 -16.73 -3.12 2.20
N PRO A 39 -17.71 -4.05 2.22
CA PRO A 39 -17.72 -5.17 3.17
C PRO A 39 -16.51 -6.10 3.09
N ASN A 40 -16.00 -6.29 1.85
CA ASN A 40 -14.86 -7.15 1.55
C ASN A 40 -13.56 -6.35 1.47
N SER A 41 -13.29 -5.57 2.52
CA SER A 41 -12.06 -4.80 2.68
C SER A 41 -11.65 -4.68 4.14
N TYR A 42 -10.39 -4.32 4.38
CA TYR A 42 -9.85 -3.91 5.68
C TYR A 42 -8.72 -2.89 5.50
N TRP A 43 -8.52 -2.03 6.49
CA TRP A 43 -7.39 -1.10 6.53
C TRP A 43 -6.17 -1.83 7.09
N ALA A 44 -5.13 -2.01 6.27
CA ALA A 44 -3.86 -2.59 6.71
C ALA A 44 -3.00 -1.56 7.44
N THR A 45 -3.04 -0.32 6.94
CA THR A 45 -2.51 0.86 7.60
C THR A 45 -3.51 2.01 7.40
N PRO A 46 -3.34 3.14 8.07
CA PRO A 46 -4.13 4.35 7.82
C PRO A 46 -4.20 4.83 6.37
N LEU A 47 -3.17 4.52 5.56
CA LEU A 47 -3.04 4.95 4.18
C LEU A 47 -3.13 3.79 3.18
N LEU A 48 -3.42 2.57 3.66
CA LEU A 48 -3.47 1.39 2.81
C LEU A 48 -4.68 0.51 3.10
N LEU A 49 -5.57 0.43 2.12
CA LEU A 49 -6.72 -0.48 2.11
C LEU A 49 -6.38 -1.76 1.32
N ALA A 50 -6.71 -2.91 1.91
CA ALA A 50 -6.84 -4.16 1.17
C ALA A 50 -8.30 -4.40 0.83
N CYS A 51 -8.60 -4.72 -0.43
CA CYS A 51 -9.98 -4.94 -0.84
C CYS A 51 -10.14 -5.97 -1.96
N GLU A 52 -11.38 -6.43 -2.17
CA GLU A 52 -11.75 -7.17 -3.37
C GLU A 52 -11.79 -6.28 -4.62
N TYR A 53 -11.90 -6.92 -5.79
CA TYR A 53 -11.98 -6.20 -7.07
C TYR A 53 -13.13 -5.17 -7.06
N PRO A 54 -12.87 -3.91 -7.44
CA PRO A 54 -13.79 -2.80 -7.17
C PRO A 54 -14.86 -2.58 -8.24
N TYR A 55 -14.87 -3.38 -9.30
CA TYR A 55 -15.70 -3.10 -10.47
C TYR A 55 -16.51 -4.30 -10.95
N ALA A 56 -17.76 -4.03 -11.33
CA ALA A 56 -18.64 -5.02 -11.93
C ALA A 56 -19.59 -4.32 -12.93
N PRO A 57 -19.42 -4.50 -14.25
CA PRO A 57 -20.13 -3.72 -15.28
C PRO A 57 -21.66 -3.68 -15.15
N ARG A 58 -22.26 -4.73 -14.58
CA ARG A 58 -23.72 -4.88 -14.46
C ARG A 58 -24.31 -4.18 -13.23
N LEU A 59 -23.48 -3.67 -12.33
CA LEU A 59 -23.96 -2.98 -11.12
C LEU A 59 -24.17 -1.48 -11.38
N LYS A 60 -25.27 -0.93 -10.86
CA LYS A 60 -25.50 0.53 -10.90
C LYS A 60 -24.61 1.26 -9.89
N SER A 61 -24.51 0.72 -8.68
CA SER A 61 -23.62 1.21 -7.63
C SER A 61 -22.31 0.42 -7.68
N GLN A 62 -21.21 1.09 -8.04
CA GLN A 62 -19.90 0.46 -8.12
C GLN A 62 -19.19 0.56 -6.78
N LYS A 63 -18.54 -0.53 -6.36
CA LYS A 63 -17.61 -0.50 -5.23
C LYS A 63 -16.51 0.54 -5.44
N LEU A 64 -16.09 0.74 -6.70
CA LEU A 64 -15.14 1.76 -7.11
C LEU A 64 -15.49 3.17 -6.62
N ASP A 65 -16.78 3.54 -6.62
CA ASP A 65 -17.22 4.87 -6.16
C ASP A 65 -17.06 5.03 -4.66
N ALA A 66 -17.35 3.96 -3.92
CA ALA A 66 -17.18 3.93 -2.47
C ALA A 66 -15.71 4.08 -2.10
N LEU A 67 -14.82 3.43 -2.86
CA LEU A 67 -13.36 3.57 -2.69
C LEU A 67 -12.90 5.01 -3.00
N LEU A 68 -13.31 5.57 -4.13
CA LEU A 68 -12.97 6.95 -4.50
C LEU A 68 -13.48 7.97 -3.46
N SER A 69 -14.71 7.80 -3.00
CA SER A 69 -15.36 8.64 -1.99
C SER A 69 -14.69 8.53 -0.62
N SER A 70 -14.02 7.41 -0.31
CA SER A 70 -13.26 7.25 0.94
C SER A 70 -11.84 7.84 0.87
N GLY A 71 -11.54 8.62 -0.17
CA GLY A 71 -10.24 9.28 -0.32
C GLY A 71 -9.15 8.42 -0.95
N ILE A 72 -9.45 7.21 -1.45
CA ILE A 72 -8.47 6.42 -2.19
C ILE A 72 -8.12 7.16 -3.48
N ARG A 73 -6.82 7.27 -3.73
CA ARG A 73 -6.27 7.96 -4.89
C ARG A 73 -5.31 7.11 -5.68
N THR A 74 -4.74 6.05 -5.11
CA THR A 74 -3.94 5.09 -5.88
C THR A 74 -4.54 3.71 -5.84
N PHE A 75 -4.70 3.09 -7.01
CA PHE A 75 -5.18 1.73 -7.18
C PHE A 75 -4.03 0.85 -7.65
N ILE A 76 -3.77 -0.24 -6.93
CA ILE A 76 -2.80 -1.27 -7.28
C ILE A 76 -3.59 -2.55 -7.59
N ASP A 77 -3.62 -2.89 -8.86
CA ASP A 77 -4.34 -4.02 -9.42
C ASP A 77 -3.40 -5.21 -9.65
N LEU A 78 -3.64 -6.30 -8.93
CA LEU A 78 -2.84 -7.52 -9.02
C LEU A 78 -3.41 -8.55 -10.01
N THR A 79 -4.48 -8.21 -10.74
CA THR A 79 -5.16 -9.13 -11.66
C THR A 79 -4.49 -9.19 -13.02
N GLU A 80 -4.60 -10.35 -13.67
CA GLU A 80 -4.11 -10.53 -15.04
C GLU A 80 -5.10 -9.95 -16.06
N HIS A 81 -4.59 -9.55 -17.22
CA HIS A 81 -5.45 -9.14 -18.32
C HIS A 81 -6.42 -10.26 -18.70
N GLY A 82 -7.70 -9.93 -18.83
CA GLY A 82 -8.76 -10.90 -19.13
C GLY A 82 -9.27 -11.69 -17.92
N GLU A 83 -8.66 -11.55 -16.74
CA GLU A 83 -9.16 -12.22 -15.51
C GLU A 83 -10.54 -11.68 -15.11
N LEU A 84 -10.75 -10.37 -15.27
CA LEU A 84 -11.97 -9.63 -14.93
C LEU A 84 -12.21 -8.48 -15.93
N SER A 85 -13.42 -7.95 -15.96
CA SER A 85 -13.72 -6.77 -16.78
C SER A 85 -12.88 -5.57 -16.32
N PRO A 86 -12.13 -4.91 -17.22
CA PRO A 86 -11.22 -3.84 -16.84
C PRO A 86 -12.01 -2.63 -16.31
N TYR A 87 -11.45 -1.95 -15.30
CA TYR A 87 -12.04 -0.73 -14.76
C TYR A 87 -11.18 0.52 -14.92
N ALA A 88 -9.89 0.36 -15.25
CA ALA A 88 -9.00 1.49 -15.50
C ALA A 88 -9.55 2.49 -16.55
N PRO A 89 -10.14 2.06 -17.69
CA PRO A 89 -10.75 2.98 -18.65
C PRO A 89 -11.96 3.76 -18.12
N HIS A 90 -12.49 3.38 -16.96
CA HIS A 90 -13.64 4.01 -16.32
C HIS A 90 -13.24 4.90 -15.15
N LEU A 91 -12.01 4.83 -14.64
CA LEU A 91 -11.58 5.54 -13.43
C LEU A 91 -11.81 7.04 -13.52
N ASP A 92 -11.30 7.70 -14.57
CA ASP A 92 -11.40 9.16 -14.74
C ASP A 92 -12.85 9.62 -14.81
N LYS A 93 -13.68 8.89 -15.57
CA LYS A 93 -15.11 9.19 -15.67
C LYS A 93 -15.80 9.10 -14.30
N ARG A 94 -15.47 8.06 -13.51
CA ARG A 94 -16.08 7.85 -12.19
C ARG A 94 -15.58 8.87 -11.17
N ALA A 95 -14.29 9.20 -11.19
CA ALA A 95 -13.71 10.25 -10.35
C ALA A 95 -14.34 11.63 -10.67
N ALA A 96 -14.43 11.99 -11.95
CA ALA A 96 -15.06 13.24 -12.38
C ALA A 96 -16.54 13.33 -11.97
N GLN A 97 -17.29 12.22 -12.07
CA GLN A 97 -18.69 12.15 -11.61
C GLN A 97 -18.84 12.40 -10.11
N LEU A 98 -17.79 12.13 -9.31
CA LEU A 98 -17.75 12.38 -7.87
C LEU A 98 -17.11 13.73 -7.51
N GLY A 99 -16.79 14.57 -8.50
CA GLY A 99 -16.11 15.86 -8.28
C GLY A 99 -14.65 15.72 -7.83
N ILE A 100 -14.02 14.57 -8.09
CA ILE A 100 -12.62 14.31 -7.76
C ILE A 100 -11.76 14.73 -8.95
N ASP A 101 -10.68 15.48 -8.68
CA ASP A 101 -9.67 15.81 -9.68
C ASP A 101 -9.00 14.52 -10.20
N VAL A 102 -9.22 14.23 -11.48
CA VAL A 102 -8.72 13.03 -12.16
C VAL A 102 -7.19 12.95 -12.16
N SER A 103 -6.49 14.09 -12.13
CA SER A 103 -5.02 14.12 -12.07
C SER A 103 -4.48 13.60 -10.74
N THR A 104 -5.34 13.55 -9.72
CA THR A 104 -5.01 12.99 -8.40
C THR A 104 -5.30 11.50 -8.29
N VAL A 105 -5.70 10.82 -9.37
CA VAL A 105 -5.98 9.38 -9.38
C VAL A 105 -4.91 8.64 -10.17
N GLU A 106 -4.33 7.60 -9.58
CA GLU A 106 -3.26 6.79 -10.16
C GLU A 106 -3.71 5.33 -10.18
N TYR A 107 -3.38 4.64 -11.27
CA TYR A 107 -3.65 3.22 -11.45
C TYR A 107 -2.35 2.51 -11.86
N HIS A 108 -2.02 1.46 -11.13
CA HIS A 108 -0.88 0.60 -11.42
C HIS A 108 -1.35 -0.85 -11.53
N CYS A 109 -1.01 -1.48 -12.65
CA CYS A 109 -1.27 -2.90 -12.85
C CYS A 109 0.04 -3.68 -12.64
N PHE A 110 0.05 -4.53 -11.61
CA PHE A 110 1.13 -5.44 -11.27
C PHE A 110 0.59 -6.87 -11.27
N PRO A 111 0.34 -7.47 -12.44
CA PRO A 111 -0.32 -8.76 -12.55
C PRO A 111 0.47 -9.83 -11.77
N ILE A 112 -0.25 -10.60 -10.97
CA ILE A 112 0.21 -11.83 -10.33
C ILE A 112 -0.83 -12.89 -10.66
N GLN A 113 -0.38 -14.02 -11.21
CA GLN A 113 -1.27 -15.13 -11.56
C GLN A 113 -2.11 -15.57 -10.36
N ASP A 114 -3.38 -15.89 -10.60
CA ASP A 114 -4.29 -16.23 -9.51
C ASP A 114 -3.76 -17.40 -8.66
N ARG A 115 -3.86 -17.24 -7.34
CA ARG A 115 -3.33 -18.18 -6.32
C ARG A 115 -1.82 -18.45 -6.36
N SER A 116 -1.06 -17.75 -7.21
CA SER A 116 0.39 -17.91 -7.35
C SER A 116 1.20 -16.86 -6.56
N LEU A 117 2.52 -16.98 -6.65
CA LEU A 117 3.52 -16.02 -6.17
C LEU A 117 3.84 -14.96 -7.24
N PRO A 118 4.41 -13.80 -6.87
CA PRO A 118 5.04 -12.93 -7.85
C PRO A 118 6.21 -13.65 -8.55
N GLN A 119 6.58 -13.19 -9.74
CA GLN A 119 7.69 -13.77 -10.50
C GLN A 119 9.05 -13.70 -9.77
N SER A 120 9.21 -12.75 -8.85
CA SER A 120 10.40 -12.62 -8.01
C SER A 120 10.14 -11.72 -6.79
N VAL A 121 11.11 -11.68 -5.86
CA VAL A 121 11.10 -10.73 -4.74
C VAL A 121 11.28 -9.29 -5.25
N GLU A 122 12.08 -9.09 -6.30
CA GLU A 122 12.28 -7.78 -6.92
C GLU A 122 10.98 -7.22 -7.50
N TYR A 123 10.13 -8.09 -8.07
CA TYR A 123 8.81 -7.69 -8.54
C TYR A 123 7.89 -7.27 -7.39
N MET A 124 7.91 -7.99 -6.26
CA MET A 124 7.22 -7.52 -5.05
C MET A 124 7.74 -6.16 -4.62
N CYS A 125 9.06 -5.93 -4.63
CA CYS A 125 9.62 -4.64 -4.26
C CYS A 125 9.13 -3.48 -5.16
N GLN A 126 8.92 -3.70 -6.46
CA GLN A 126 8.35 -2.68 -7.35
C GLN A 126 6.95 -2.22 -6.89
N ILE A 127 6.13 -3.16 -6.42
CA ILE A 127 4.80 -2.85 -5.84
C ILE A 127 4.98 -2.04 -4.55
N LEU A 128 5.91 -2.46 -3.69
CA LEU A 128 6.18 -1.76 -2.42
C LEU A 128 6.79 -0.37 -2.64
N ASP A 129 7.52 -0.15 -3.72
CA ASP A 129 8.08 1.16 -4.07
C ASP A 129 6.96 2.17 -4.38
N VAL A 130 5.89 1.75 -5.06
CA VAL A 130 4.68 2.58 -5.26
C VAL A 130 4.00 2.89 -3.93
N LEU A 131 3.86 1.91 -3.05
CA LEU A 131 3.28 2.13 -1.71
C LEU A 131 4.14 3.07 -0.87
N ARG A 132 5.46 2.95 -0.93
CA ARG A 132 6.41 3.84 -0.26
C ARG A 132 6.32 5.27 -0.77
N ASP A 133 6.19 5.46 -2.08
CA ASP A 133 5.96 6.78 -2.65
C ASP A 133 4.65 7.40 -2.18
N ASN A 134 3.56 6.62 -2.21
CA ASN A 134 2.26 7.10 -1.75
C ASN A 134 2.26 7.44 -0.26
N GLU A 135 2.90 6.64 0.58
CA GLU A 135 3.03 6.94 2.01
C GLU A 135 3.78 8.26 2.25
N ARG A 136 4.89 8.51 1.54
CA ARG A 136 5.62 9.79 1.61
C ARG A 136 4.75 10.98 1.18
N ARG A 137 3.85 10.78 0.21
CA ARG A 137 2.92 11.79 -0.30
C ARG A 137 1.65 11.92 0.55
N GLY A 138 1.50 11.13 1.62
CA GLY A 138 0.29 11.10 2.46
C GLY A 138 -0.95 10.60 1.70
N ARG A 139 -0.76 9.78 0.66
CA ARG A 139 -1.80 9.38 -0.29
C ARG A 139 -2.35 8.00 0.04
N ILE A 140 -3.69 7.90 0.06
CA ILE A 140 -4.38 6.64 0.36
C ILE A 140 -4.36 5.72 -0.85
N SER A 141 -3.85 4.50 -0.66
CA SER A 141 -3.75 3.45 -1.67
C SER A 141 -4.74 2.32 -1.40
N ALA A 142 -5.24 1.69 -2.45
CA ALA A 142 -5.97 0.42 -2.40
C ALA A 142 -5.22 -0.64 -3.18
N VAL A 143 -4.90 -1.75 -2.53
CA VAL A 143 -4.36 -2.96 -3.18
C VAL A 143 -5.47 -3.99 -3.30
N HIS A 144 -5.65 -4.54 -4.49
CA HIS A 144 -6.68 -5.54 -4.72
C HIS A 144 -6.23 -6.62 -5.71
N CYS A 145 -6.90 -7.76 -5.64
CA CYS A 145 -6.89 -8.79 -6.68
C CYS A 145 -8.35 -9.06 -7.08
N ARG A 146 -8.71 -10.30 -7.45
CA ARG A 146 -10.11 -10.71 -7.57
C ARG A 146 -10.83 -10.70 -6.22
N GLY A 147 -10.33 -11.52 -5.31
CA GLY A 147 -10.99 -11.79 -4.03
C GLY A 147 -10.69 -10.79 -2.93
N GLY A 148 -9.54 -10.10 -3.01
CA GLY A 148 -8.95 -9.40 -1.87
C GLY A 148 -8.32 -10.34 -0.84
N ILE A 149 -8.03 -11.58 -1.23
CA ILE A 149 -7.62 -12.69 -0.34
C ILE A 149 -6.12 -12.96 -0.51
N GLY A 150 -5.73 -13.87 -1.41
CA GLY A 150 -4.36 -14.36 -1.51
C GLY A 150 -3.32 -13.33 -1.93
N ARG A 151 -3.37 -12.91 -3.20
CA ARG A 151 -2.41 -11.94 -3.78
C ARG A 151 -2.38 -10.61 -3.00
N THR A 152 -3.56 -10.11 -2.64
CA THR A 152 -3.70 -8.91 -1.80
C THR A 152 -3.06 -9.10 -0.44
N GLY A 153 -3.42 -10.16 0.31
CA GLY A 153 -2.84 -10.45 1.62
C GLY A 153 -1.32 -10.61 1.57
N MET A 154 -0.79 -11.16 0.48
CA MET A 154 0.65 -11.31 0.28
C MET A 154 1.35 -9.95 0.15
N VAL A 155 0.83 -9.03 -0.67
CA VAL A 155 1.38 -7.67 -0.80
C VAL A 155 1.25 -6.92 0.54
N ILE A 156 0.11 -7.02 1.21
CA ILE A 156 -0.09 -6.40 2.53
C ILE A 156 0.93 -6.92 3.54
N GLY A 157 1.17 -8.23 3.57
CA GLY A 157 2.10 -8.84 4.52
C GLY A 157 3.52 -8.30 4.34
N CYS A 158 3.98 -8.23 3.08
CA CYS A 158 5.28 -7.66 2.77
C CYS A 158 5.35 -6.17 3.12
N TRP A 159 4.29 -5.41 2.85
CA TRP A 159 4.21 -3.99 3.18
C TRP A 159 4.28 -3.74 4.70
N LEU A 160 3.57 -4.52 5.51
CA LEU A 160 3.58 -4.37 6.98
C LEU A 160 4.97 -4.55 7.58
N VAL A 161 5.79 -5.45 6.99
CA VAL A 161 7.20 -5.61 7.35
C VAL A 161 8.03 -4.42 6.84
N GLU A 162 7.82 -4.00 5.59
CA GLU A 162 8.56 -2.90 4.96
C GLU A 162 8.38 -1.56 5.68
N CYS A 163 7.15 -1.24 6.13
CA CYS A 163 6.81 -0.01 6.85
C CYS A 163 6.96 -0.13 8.38
N GLU A 164 7.52 -1.23 8.88
CA GLU A 164 7.83 -1.45 10.30
C GLU A 164 6.61 -1.41 11.24
N VAL A 165 5.42 -1.68 10.70
CA VAL A 165 4.23 -1.98 11.51
C VAL A 165 4.35 -3.36 12.13
N ALA A 166 4.97 -4.30 11.42
CA ALA A 166 5.35 -5.63 11.90
C ALA A 166 6.87 -5.80 11.86
N LYS A 167 7.45 -6.48 12.86
CA LYS A 167 8.91 -6.70 12.92
C LYS A 167 9.40 -7.76 11.95
N ASN A 168 8.53 -8.72 11.60
CA ASN A 168 8.82 -9.84 10.71
C ASN A 168 7.54 -10.35 10.05
N GLY A 169 7.69 -11.32 9.14
CA GLY A 169 6.58 -11.90 8.40
C GLY A 169 5.56 -12.60 9.28
N GLU A 170 5.96 -13.27 10.37
CA GLU A 170 5.03 -13.89 11.32
C GLU A 170 4.12 -12.87 11.99
N GLU A 171 4.67 -11.74 12.44
CA GLU A 171 3.87 -10.66 13.04
C GLU A 171 2.95 -10.02 11.99
N ALA A 172 3.42 -9.83 10.75
CA ALA A 172 2.60 -9.32 9.66
C ALA A 172 1.40 -10.23 9.36
N LEU A 173 1.62 -11.55 9.32
CA LEU A 173 0.56 -12.53 9.14
C LEU A 173 -0.43 -12.54 10.31
N ALA A 174 0.03 -12.33 11.55
CA ALA A 174 -0.85 -12.21 12.71
C ALA A 174 -1.73 -10.94 12.63
N VAL A 175 -1.17 -9.82 12.17
CA VAL A 175 -1.94 -8.58 11.92
C VAL A 175 -3.01 -8.83 10.85
N ILE A 176 -2.64 -9.42 9.71
CA ILE A 176 -3.60 -9.75 8.64
C ILE A 176 -4.68 -10.69 9.16
N ALA A 177 -4.33 -11.73 9.92
CA ALA A 177 -5.29 -12.68 10.46
C ALA A 177 -6.31 -12.02 11.41
N LYS A 178 -5.91 -10.97 12.14
CA LYS A 178 -6.82 -10.17 12.97
C LYS A 178 -7.77 -9.35 12.11
N GLU A 179 -7.24 -8.59 11.16
CA GLU A 179 -8.05 -7.69 10.32
C GLU A 179 -8.97 -8.47 9.37
N TRP A 180 -8.51 -9.61 8.85
CA TRP A 180 -9.27 -10.47 7.94
C TRP A 180 -10.56 -11.01 8.58
N LYS A 181 -10.58 -11.24 9.90
CA LYS A 181 -11.80 -11.67 10.62
C LYS A 181 -12.95 -10.67 10.51
N THR A 182 -12.66 -9.41 10.20
CA THR A 182 -13.69 -8.36 10.02
C THR A 182 -14.30 -8.35 8.61
N VAL A 183 -13.69 -9.08 7.69
CA VAL A 183 -14.08 -9.15 6.27
C VAL A 183 -15.15 -10.21 6.09
N GLU A 184 -16.24 -9.89 5.38
CA GLU A 184 -17.39 -10.77 5.24
C GLU A 184 -17.03 -12.14 4.63
N LYS A 185 -16.12 -12.15 3.64
CA LYS A 185 -15.57 -13.37 3.02
C LYS A 185 -14.83 -14.30 3.97
N CYS A 186 -14.41 -13.86 5.15
CA CYS A 186 -13.72 -14.70 6.14
C CYS A 186 -14.53 -15.95 6.51
N LYS A 187 -15.86 -15.89 6.42
CA LYS A 187 -16.76 -17.03 6.67
C LYS A 187 -16.54 -18.20 5.71
N ARG A 188 -16.13 -17.91 4.47
CA ARG A 188 -15.88 -18.91 3.40
C ARG A 188 -14.39 -19.15 3.17
N PHE A 189 -13.58 -18.12 3.36
CA PHE A 189 -12.13 -18.14 3.19
C PHE A 189 -11.49 -17.73 4.52
N PRO A 190 -11.20 -18.67 5.42
CA PRO A 190 -10.80 -18.36 6.80
C PRO A 190 -9.42 -17.69 6.92
N HIS A 191 -8.65 -17.66 5.83
CA HIS A 191 -7.26 -17.22 5.83
C HIS A 191 -6.98 -16.25 4.68
N SER A 192 -6.10 -15.28 4.96
CA SER A 192 -5.46 -14.39 4.01
C SER A 192 -3.98 -14.27 4.43
N PRO A 193 -2.98 -14.52 3.55
CA PRO A 193 -3.09 -14.99 2.16
C PRO A 193 -3.82 -16.34 1.99
N GLU A 194 -4.00 -16.84 0.77
CA GLU A 194 -4.91 -17.97 0.49
C GLU A 194 -4.19 -19.32 0.36
N THR A 195 -2.90 -19.32 -0.02
CA THR A 195 -2.14 -20.55 -0.27
C THR A 195 -0.90 -20.64 0.63
N GLY A 196 -0.48 -21.87 0.96
CA GLY A 196 0.74 -22.12 1.73
C GLY A 196 1.98 -21.40 1.17
N PRO A 197 2.26 -21.46 -0.15
CA PRO A 197 3.36 -20.69 -0.74
C PRO A 197 3.27 -19.19 -0.49
N GLN A 198 2.08 -18.58 -0.55
CA GLN A 198 1.91 -17.15 -0.27
C GLN A 198 2.20 -16.81 1.19
N PHE A 199 1.77 -17.67 2.13
CA PHE A 199 2.13 -17.53 3.54
C PHE A 199 3.64 -17.59 3.75
N GLU A 200 4.31 -18.58 3.15
CA GLU A 200 5.76 -18.73 3.25
C GLU A 200 6.50 -17.57 2.59
N PHE A 201 5.98 -17.01 1.50
CA PHE A 201 6.54 -15.81 0.89
C PHE A 201 6.54 -14.63 1.85
N VAL A 202 5.41 -14.35 2.51
CA VAL A 202 5.31 -13.27 3.50
C VAL A 202 6.18 -13.55 4.71
N LYS A 203 6.12 -14.77 5.24
CA LYS A 203 6.88 -15.20 6.42
C LYS A 203 8.39 -14.98 6.24
N ASN A 204 8.90 -15.31 5.06
CA ASN A 204 10.32 -15.19 4.73
C ASN A 204 10.71 -13.84 4.12
N PHE A 205 9.76 -12.92 3.91
CA PHE A 205 10.03 -11.60 3.37
C PHE A 205 10.93 -10.81 4.32
N ARG A 206 11.97 -10.18 3.76
CA ARG A 206 12.87 -9.30 4.49
C ARG A 206 12.87 -7.93 3.83
N ARG A 207 12.74 -6.89 4.66
CA ARG A 207 12.90 -5.50 4.24
C ARG A 207 14.23 -5.36 3.49
N LYS A 208 14.24 -4.60 2.39
CA LYS A 208 15.51 -4.18 1.80
C LYS A 208 16.24 -3.32 2.83
N GLY A 209 17.45 -3.74 3.21
CA GLY A 209 18.31 -2.92 4.08
C GLY A 209 18.34 -1.51 3.49
N VAL A 210 17.97 -0.53 4.31
CA VAL A 210 18.08 0.88 3.92
C VAL A 210 19.57 1.09 3.68
N CYS A 211 19.98 1.16 2.41
CA CYS A 211 21.26 1.75 2.07
C CYS A 211 21.12 3.21 2.51
N CYS A 212 21.68 3.53 3.67
CA CYS A 212 21.99 4.89 4.04
C CYS A 212 22.89 5.42 2.91
N TYR A 213 22.34 6.32 2.09
CA TYR A 213 23.16 7.24 1.31
C TYR A 213 23.51 8.42 2.21
#